data_AF-A0A963QDU2-F1
#
_entry.id   AF-A0A963QDU2-F1
#
_cell.length_a   1.000
_cell.length_b   1.000
_cell.length_c   1.000
_cell.angle_alpha   90.00
_cell.angle_beta   90.00
_cell.angle_gamma   90.00
#
_symmetry.space_group_name_H-M   'P 1'
#
loop_
_entity.id
_entity.type
_entity.pdbx_description
1 polymer ?
#
loop_
_entity_poly.entity_id
_entity_poly.type
_entity_poly.pdbx_seq_one_letter_code
_entity_poly.pdbx_strand_id
1 'polypeptide(L)'
;YGMLAIEQLGKQVPQTYSKADFSSDDWKALRDIPNVRTATGLVEIGEYDLADEVLRHQARIGDPRQFDALSRLARDFGMPATQLWMAYNAPSGGRPDPASRYPTPKWQPVTGWRVDPALVYAHALQESNFRTSVVSPAGARGLMQIMPGTAKHHAASINMSGSYGELARPEINLAFGQRTLEALKDSGGT
;
A
#
# COMPACT_ATOMS: atom_id res chain seq x y z
N TYR A 1 -10.36 7.31 -18.47
CA TYR A 1 -10.63 7.15 -19.91
C TYR A 1 -9.57 6.36 -20.69
N GLY A 2 -8.27 6.41 -20.35
CA GLY A 2 -7.23 5.73 -21.14
C GLY A 2 -7.40 4.21 -21.33
N MET A 3 -7.78 3.46 -20.27
CA MET A 3 -8.02 2.01 -20.37
C MET A 3 -9.22 1.67 -21.27
N LEU A 4 -10.34 2.40 -21.12
CA LEU A 4 -11.51 2.25 -21.99
C LEU A 4 -11.18 2.57 -23.45
N ALA A 5 -10.32 3.58 -23.69
CA ALA A 5 -9.88 3.90 -25.05
C ALA A 5 -8.99 2.79 -25.65
N ILE A 6 -8.10 2.17 -24.87
CA ILE A 6 -7.28 1.02 -25.30
C ILE A 6 -8.18 -0.17 -25.66
N GLU A 7 -9.17 -0.47 -24.82
CA GLU A 7 -10.16 -1.53 -25.06
C GLU A 7 -10.98 -1.26 -26.31
N GLN A 8 -11.51 -0.04 -26.47
CA GLN A 8 -12.29 0.36 -27.65
C GLN A 8 -11.46 0.31 -28.95
N LEU A 9 -10.15 0.57 -28.86
CA LEU A 9 -9.22 0.47 -29.98
C LEU A 9 -8.75 -0.97 -30.25
N GLY A 10 -9.25 -1.97 -29.51
CA GLY A 10 -8.83 -3.37 -29.63
C GLY A 10 -7.35 -3.60 -29.29
N LYS A 11 -6.72 -2.65 -28.58
CA LYS A 11 -5.31 -2.74 -28.19
C LYS A 11 -5.21 -3.54 -26.90
N GLN A 12 -4.20 -4.41 -26.81
CA GLN A 12 -3.91 -5.09 -25.56
C GLN A 12 -3.33 -4.10 -24.55
N VAL A 13 -3.81 -4.17 -23.32
CA VAL A 13 -3.18 -3.47 -22.19
C VAL A 13 -1.76 -4.04 -22.03
N PRO A 14 -0.71 -3.20 -21.90
CA PRO A 14 0.64 -3.69 -21.70
C PRO A 14 0.70 -4.64 -20.50
N GLN A 15 1.22 -5.85 -20.73
CA GLN A 15 1.48 -6.84 -19.69
C GLN A 15 2.54 -6.29 -18.72
N THR A 16 2.32 -6.53 -17.42
CA THR A 16 3.00 -5.95 -16.25
C THR A 16 4.51 -5.75 -16.40
N TYR A 17 4.99 -4.55 -16.07
CA TYR A 17 6.41 -4.23 -15.93
C TYR A 17 6.95 -4.72 -14.58
N SER A 18 7.11 -6.04 -14.37
CA SER A 18 7.79 -6.50 -13.15
C SER A 18 9.30 -6.43 -13.35
N LYS A 19 9.97 -5.46 -12.71
CA LYS A 19 11.43 -5.46 -12.55
C LYS A 19 11.87 -6.55 -11.55
N ALA A 20 13.16 -6.93 -11.65
CA ALA A 20 13.83 -7.87 -10.76
C ALA A 20 13.61 -7.55 -9.27
N ASP A 21 13.52 -8.59 -8.45
CA ASP A 21 13.42 -8.50 -6.99
C ASP A 21 14.65 -7.86 -6.33
N PHE A 22 14.49 -7.49 -5.06
CA PHE A 22 15.59 -7.02 -4.23
C PHE A 22 16.66 -8.12 -4.14
N SER A 23 17.90 -7.76 -4.48
CA SER A 23 18.99 -8.72 -4.67
C SER A 23 20.10 -8.57 -3.63
N SER A 24 21.02 -9.53 -3.60
CA SER A 24 22.23 -9.43 -2.78
C SER A 24 23.10 -8.24 -3.16
N ASP A 25 23.09 -7.82 -4.43
CA ASP A 25 23.87 -6.67 -4.89
C ASP A 25 23.22 -5.35 -4.47
N ASP A 26 21.89 -5.28 -4.45
CA ASP A 26 21.17 -4.16 -3.84
C ASP A 26 21.52 -4.06 -2.35
N TRP A 27 21.53 -5.20 -1.63
CA TRP A 27 21.93 -5.20 -0.22
C TRP A 27 23.37 -4.72 -0.01
N LYS A 28 24.33 -5.19 -0.81
CA LYS A 28 25.73 -4.70 -0.73
C LYS A 28 25.82 -3.20 -0.93
N ALA A 29 25.01 -2.62 -1.81
CA ALA A 29 25.01 -1.19 -2.09
C ALA A 29 24.35 -0.34 -0.98
N LEU A 30 23.45 -0.93 -0.19
CA LEU A 30 22.63 -0.20 0.78
C LEU A 30 22.99 -0.46 2.26
N ARG A 31 23.56 -1.63 2.58
CA ARG A 31 23.74 -2.09 3.98
C ARG A 31 24.55 -1.16 4.88
N ASP A 32 25.44 -0.36 4.29
CA ASP A 32 26.31 0.56 5.03
C ASP A 32 25.64 1.92 5.30
N ILE A 33 24.44 2.15 4.74
CA ILE A 33 23.66 3.37 4.96
C ILE A 33 22.94 3.29 6.31
N PRO A 34 23.15 4.24 7.25
CA PRO A 34 22.53 4.20 8.57
C PRO A 34 21.01 4.13 8.53
N ASN A 35 20.36 4.94 7.70
CA ASN A 35 18.89 4.95 7.58
C ASN A 35 18.35 3.62 7.05
N VAL A 36 19.06 2.94 6.14
CA VAL A 36 18.63 1.62 5.63
C VAL A 36 18.68 0.59 6.75
N ARG A 37 19.75 0.58 7.54
CA ARG A 37 19.86 -0.30 8.71
C ARG A 37 18.78 -0.02 9.74
N THR A 38 18.51 1.26 10.02
CA THR A 38 17.44 1.65 10.95
C THR A 38 16.08 1.18 10.44
N ALA A 39 15.75 1.41 9.17
CA ALA A 39 14.50 0.92 8.57
C ALA A 39 14.40 -0.61 8.64
N THR A 40 15.49 -1.32 8.36
CA THR A 40 15.55 -2.79 8.46
C THR A 40 15.26 -3.27 9.89
N GLY A 41 15.94 -2.70 10.89
CA GLY A 41 15.71 -3.05 12.29
C GLY A 41 14.30 -2.71 12.77
N LEU A 42 13.71 -1.62 12.30
CA LEU A 42 12.32 -1.26 12.59
C LEU A 42 11.34 -2.28 12.01
N VAL A 43 11.56 -2.75 10.77
CA VAL A 43 10.77 -3.84 10.17
C VAL A 43 10.89 -5.12 11.00
N GLU A 44 12.10 -5.48 11.44
CA GLU A 44 12.35 -6.68 12.24
C GLU A 44 11.58 -6.69 13.57
N ILE A 45 11.36 -5.52 14.18
CA ILE A 45 10.56 -5.39 15.42
C ILE A 45 9.08 -5.07 15.18
N GLY A 46 8.64 -5.00 13.92
CA GLY A 46 7.25 -4.73 13.55
C GLY A 46 6.83 -3.26 13.54
N GLU A 47 7.78 -2.32 13.60
CA GLU A 47 7.55 -0.86 13.57
C GLU A 47 7.49 -0.34 12.12
N TYR A 48 6.53 -0.84 11.35
CA TYR A 48 6.43 -0.56 9.90
C TYR A 48 6.22 0.91 9.56
N ASP A 49 5.38 1.63 10.31
CA ASP A 49 5.10 3.05 10.04
C ASP A 49 6.37 3.91 10.18
N LEU A 50 7.20 3.63 11.20
CA LEU A 50 8.49 4.30 11.40
C LEU A 50 9.51 3.87 10.33
N ALA A 51 9.54 2.59 9.97
CA ALA A 51 10.41 2.09 8.92
C ALA A 51 10.11 2.75 7.56
N ASP A 52 8.83 2.93 7.24
CA ASP A 52 8.33 3.66 6.08
C ASP A 52 8.87 5.10 6.05
N GLU A 53 8.77 5.81 7.18
CA GLU A 53 9.25 7.19 7.30
C GLU A 53 10.76 7.29 7.06
N VAL A 54 11.54 6.42 7.72
CA VAL A 54 13.00 6.40 7.61
C VAL A 54 13.44 6.07 6.18
N LEU A 55 12.82 5.07 5.55
CA LEU A 55 13.19 4.65 4.19
C LEU A 55 12.81 5.72 3.15
N ARG A 56 11.62 6.32 3.28
CA ARG A 56 11.18 7.44 2.43
C ARG A 56 12.09 8.66 2.61
N HIS A 57 12.50 8.94 3.84
CA HIS A 57 13.46 10.00 4.13
C HIS A 57 14.79 9.73 3.42
N GLN A 58 15.33 8.50 3.52
CA GLN A 58 16.55 8.10 2.82
C GLN A 58 16.43 8.25 1.30
N ALA A 59 15.31 7.84 0.71
CA ALA A 59 15.06 7.98 -0.72
C ALA A 59 15.02 9.45 -1.19
N ARG A 60 14.66 10.38 -0.30
CA ARG A 60 14.65 11.83 -0.59
C ARG A 60 16.05 12.47 -0.55
N ILE A 61 16.93 12.01 0.34
CA ILE A 61 18.23 12.65 0.60
C ILE A 61 19.44 11.90 0.01
N GLY A 62 19.27 10.64 -0.39
CA GLY A 62 20.34 9.74 -0.80
C GLY A 62 20.87 9.98 -2.21
N ASP A 63 21.89 9.20 -2.61
CA ASP A 63 22.42 9.20 -3.97
C ASP A 63 21.34 8.67 -4.95
N PRO A 64 20.99 9.42 -6.03
CA PRO A 64 20.06 8.96 -7.06
C PRO A 64 20.37 7.57 -7.63
N ARG A 65 21.64 7.15 -7.64
CA ARG A 65 22.05 5.81 -8.10
C ARG A 65 21.52 4.68 -7.22
N GLN A 66 21.21 4.96 -5.95
CA GLN A 66 20.67 3.99 -4.99
C GLN A 66 19.13 3.92 -5.04
N PHE A 67 18.47 4.82 -5.76
CA PHE A 67 17.01 4.95 -5.73
C PHE A 67 16.28 3.69 -6.20
N ASP A 68 16.78 2.99 -7.22
CA ASP A 68 16.17 1.75 -7.72
C ASP A 68 16.31 0.61 -6.70
N ALA A 69 17.46 0.50 -6.04
CA ALA A 69 17.69 -0.46 -4.96
C ALA A 69 16.78 -0.17 -3.75
N LEU A 70 16.65 1.10 -3.36
CA LEU A 70 15.73 1.53 -2.29
C LEU A 70 14.26 1.25 -2.64
N SER A 71 13.86 1.44 -3.91
CA SER A 71 12.50 1.14 -4.37
C SER A 71 12.20 -0.36 -4.29
N ARG A 72 13.17 -1.20 -4.63
CA ARG A 72 13.05 -2.66 -4.49
C ARG A 72 13.04 -3.09 -3.02
N LEU A 73 13.82 -2.42 -2.17
CA LEU A 73 13.79 -2.67 -0.73
C LEU A 73 12.43 -2.31 -0.11
N ALA A 74 11.84 -1.18 -0.50
CA ALA A 74 10.48 -0.81 -0.07
C ALA A 74 9.43 -1.86 -0.51
N ARG A 75 9.59 -2.45 -1.70
CA ARG A 75 8.76 -3.57 -2.15
C ARG A 75 8.94 -4.80 -1.26
N ASP A 76 10.18 -5.15 -0.97
CA ASP A 76 10.51 -6.32 -0.16
C ASP A 76 10.00 -6.20 1.27
N PHE A 77 10.10 -5.02 1.87
CA PHE A 77 9.50 -4.72 3.18
C PHE A 77 7.97 -4.63 3.16
N GLY A 78 7.34 -4.64 1.99
CA GLY A 78 5.88 -4.53 1.87
C GLY A 78 5.38 -3.14 2.27
N MET A 79 6.07 -2.09 1.81
CA MET A 79 5.82 -0.69 2.12
C MET A 79 5.12 0.06 0.96
N PRO A 80 3.84 -0.20 0.68
CA PRO A 80 3.17 0.29 -0.52
C PRO A 80 3.05 1.82 -0.56
N ALA A 81 2.86 2.48 0.58
CA ALA A 81 2.81 3.94 0.63
C ALA A 81 4.15 4.57 0.22
N THR A 82 5.27 3.97 0.67
CA THR A 82 6.61 4.40 0.30
C THR A 82 6.92 4.07 -1.16
N GLN A 83 6.54 2.90 -1.67
CA GLN A 83 6.68 2.59 -3.10
C GLN A 83 5.94 3.59 -3.98
N LEU A 84 4.68 3.90 -3.64
CA LEU A 84 3.87 4.86 -4.38
C LEU A 84 4.52 6.26 -4.36
N TRP A 85 5.00 6.70 -3.19
CA TRP A 85 5.74 7.96 -3.09
C TRP A 85 6.96 7.96 -4.01
N MET A 86 7.78 6.90 -3.99
CA MET A 86 8.97 6.79 -4.82
C MET A 86 8.64 6.79 -6.32
N ALA A 87 7.49 6.25 -6.72
CA ALA A 87 7.05 6.24 -8.11
C ALA A 87 6.80 7.65 -8.69
N TYR A 88 6.46 8.61 -7.84
CA TYR A 88 6.20 10.01 -8.21
C TYR A 88 7.35 10.96 -7.87
N ASN A 89 8.33 10.54 -7.06
CA ASN A 89 9.37 11.41 -6.52
C ASN A 89 10.79 10.93 -6.86
N ALA A 90 10.97 10.28 -8.00
CA ALA A 90 12.29 9.89 -8.46
C ALA A 90 13.19 11.14 -8.69
N PRO A 91 14.40 11.18 -8.11
CA PRO A 91 15.33 12.29 -8.30
C PRO A 91 15.86 12.32 -9.74
N SER A 92 16.47 13.44 -10.13
CA SER A 92 17.16 13.53 -11.43
C SER A 92 18.25 12.45 -11.53
N GLY A 93 18.23 11.69 -12.63
CA GLY A 93 19.09 10.50 -12.82
C GLY A 93 18.56 9.23 -12.15
N GLY A 94 17.56 9.33 -11.26
CA GLY A 94 16.79 8.19 -10.77
C GLY A 94 15.74 7.75 -11.79
N ARG A 95 15.37 6.47 -11.75
CA ARG A 95 14.31 5.91 -12.59
C ARG A 95 13.24 5.29 -11.70
N PRO A 96 12.00 5.81 -11.68
CA PRO A 96 10.93 5.17 -10.94
C PRO A 96 10.61 3.83 -11.62
N ASP A 97 10.49 2.77 -10.83
CA ASP A 97 9.96 1.49 -11.30
C ASP A 97 8.47 1.70 -11.65
N PRO A 98 8.02 1.41 -12.90
CA PRO A 98 6.61 1.48 -13.25
C PRO A 98 5.71 0.64 -12.32
N ALA A 99 6.19 -0.49 -11.81
CA ALA A 99 5.44 -1.32 -10.86
C ALA A 99 5.19 -0.61 -9.52
N SER A 100 6.05 0.33 -9.10
CA SER A 100 5.86 1.08 -7.86
C SER A 100 4.63 2.00 -7.89
N ARG A 101 4.02 2.24 -9.07
CA ARG A 101 2.74 2.98 -9.20
C ARG A 101 1.53 2.15 -8.78
N TYR A 102 1.66 0.84 -8.81
CA TYR A 102 0.60 -0.09 -8.40
C TYR A 102 1.20 -1.11 -7.42
N PRO A 103 1.55 -0.67 -6.20
CA PRO A 103 2.07 -1.56 -5.17
C PRO A 103 1.15 -2.75 -4.95
N THR A 104 1.75 -3.91 -4.69
CA THR A 104 1.05 -5.12 -4.24
C THR A 104 1.41 -5.36 -2.77
N PRO A 105 0.62 -4.84 -1.81
CA PRO A 105 0.90 -5.03 -0.39
C PRO A 105 0.88 -6.52 -0.02
N LYS A 106 1.59 -6.88 1.05
CA LYS A 106 1.60 -8.24 1.60
C LYS A 106 0.44 -8.49 2.58
N TRP A 107 -0.31 -7.46 2.96
CA TRP A 107 -1.41 -7.53 3.93
C TRP A 107 -2.59 -8.32 3.37
N GLN A 108 -3.20 -9.15 4.21
CA GLN A 108 -4.43 -9.86 3.88
C GLN A 108 -5.48 -9.56 4.94
N PRO A 109 -6.77 -9.51 4.57
CA PRO A 109 -7.84 -9.36 5.54
C PRO A 109 -7.76 -10.49 6.56
N VAL A 110 -7.91 -10.19 7.85
CA VAL A 110 -7.89 -11.23 8.90
C VAL A 110 -9.01 -12.28 8.74
N THR A 111 -10.05 -11.97 7.96
CA THR A 111 -11.14 -12.91 7.64
C THR A 111 -10.91 -13.71 6.36
N GLY A 112 -9.73 -13.59 5.74
CA GLY A 112 -9.50 -14.07 4.38
C GLY A 112 -10.20 -13.22 3.32
N TRP A 113 -9.84 -13.47 2.06
CA TRP A 113 -10.38 -12.75 0.91
C TRP A 113 -11.81 -13.19 0.59
N ARG A 114 -12.73 -12.22 0.48
CA ARG A 114 -14.12 -12.44 -0.01
C ARG A 114 -14.47 -11.59 -1.24
N VAL A 115 -13.70 -10.53 -1.44
CA VAL A 115 -13.72 -9.65 -2.62
C VAL A 115 -12.38 -9.77 -3.34
N ASP A 116 -12.36 -9.62 -4.65
CA ASP A 116 -11.14 -9.63 -5.47
C ASP A 116 -10.06 -8.71 -4.86
N PRO A 117 -8.86 -9.25 -4.52
CA PRO A 117 -7.77 -8.46 -3.95
C PRO A 117 -7.39 -7.23 -4.78
N ALA A 118 -7.45 -7.33 -6.11
CA ALA A 118 -7.13 -6.22 -7.00
C ALA A 118 -8.12 -5.06 -6.82
N LEU A 119 -9.42 -5.35 -6.68
CA LEU A 119 -10.44 -4.33 -6.41
C LEU A 119 -10.22 -3.68 -5.04
N VAL A 120 -9.93 -4.49 -4.02
CA VAL A 120 -9.71 -4.01 -2.66
C VAL A 120 -8.48 -3.10 -2.58
N TYR A 121 -7.36 -3.50 -3.19
CA TYR A 121 -6.15 -2.66 -3.21
C TYR A 121 -6.31 -1.42 -4.10
N ALA A 122 -7.04 -1.51 -5.22
CA ALA A 122 -7.37 -0.33 -6.02
C ALA A 122 -8.21 0.68 -5.22
N HIS A 123 -9.15 0.20 -4.41
CA HIS A 123 -9.92 1.06 -3.51
C HIS A 123 -9.04 1.67 -2.41
N ALA A 124 -8.20 0.85 -1.75
CA ALA A 124 -7.25 1.34 -0.74
C ALA A 124 -6.26 2.40 -1.28
N LEU A 125 -5.78 2.22 -2.53
CA LEU A 125 -4.96 3.20 -3.23
C LEU A 125 -5.71 4.53 -3.36
N GLN A 126 -6.97 4.49 -3.81
CA GLN A 126 -7.78 5.69 -4.00
C GLN A 126 -8.14 6.39 -2.67
N GLU A 127 -8.46 5.63 -1.63
CA GLU A 127 -8.94 6.17 -0.34
C GLU A 127 -7.81 6.76 0.51
N SER A 128 -6.66 6.08 0.60
CA SER A 128 -5.61 6.46 1.56
C SER A 128 -4.22 6.60 0.97
N ASN A 129 -4.00 6.22 -0.30
CA ASN A 129 -2.67 5.99 -0.86
C ASN A 129 -1.85 5.01 -0.01
N PHE A 130 -2.52 3.94 0.45
CA PHE A 130 -1.97 2.91 1.34
C PHE A 130 -1.50 3.39 2.73
N ARG A 131 -1.97 4.54 3.21
CA ARG A 131 -1.65 5.01 4.56
C ARG A 131 -2.57 4.34 5.58
N THR A 132 -1.97 3.57 6.46
CA THR A 132 -2.61 2.68 7.45
C THR A 132 -3.24 3.44 8.61
N SER A 133 -2.62 4.55 9.03
CA SER A 133 -2.97 5.31 10.22
C SER A 133 -3.63 6.68 9.91
N VAL A 134 -4.09 6.92 8.68
CA VAL A 134 -4.67 8.22 8.27
C VAL A 134 -6.12 8.39 8.72
N VAL A 135 -6.48 9.61 9.14
CA VAL A 135 -7.84 9.98 9.53
C VAL A 135 -8.31 11.16 8.68
N SER A 136 -9.47 11.05 8.03
CA SER A 136 -10.05 12.17 7.27
C SER A 136 -10.69 13.23 8.17
N PRO A 137 -10.95 14.45 7.67
CA PRO A 137 -11.70 15.47 8.40
C PRO A 137 -13.10 15.01 8.85
N ALA A 138 -13.73 14.11 8.09
CA ALA A 138 -15.03 13.52 8.43
C ALA A 138 -14.94 12.36 9.44
N GLY A 139 -13.71 11.97 9.83
CA GLY A 139 -13.46 10.90 10.80
C GLY A 139 -13.35 9.50 10.20
N ALA A 140 -13.25 9.37 8.88
CA ALA A 140 -12.96 8.10 8.20
C ALA A 140 -11.52 7.65 8.52
N ARG A 141 -11.29 6.33 8.67
CA ARG A 141 -10.03 5.82 9.25
C ARG A 141 -9.35 4.74 8.43
N GLY A 142 -8.03 4.86 8.38
CA GLY A 142 -7.08 3.88 7.90
C GLY A 142 -7.17 3.60 6.41
N LEU A 143 -6.72 2.40 6.05
CA LEU A 143 -6.39 2.00 4.68
C LEU A 143 -7.53 2.21 3.66
N MET A 144 -8.75 1.83 4.02
CA MET A 144 -9.96 1.91 3.19
C MET A 144 -10.95 2.97 3.72
N GLN A 145 -10.47 3.92 4.54
CA GLN A 145 -11.25 5.05 5.04
C GLN A 145 -12.63 4.64 5.61
N ILE A 146 -12.61 3.72 6.59
CA ILE A 146 -13.83 3.21 7.22
C ILE A 146 -14.42 4.27 8.15
N MET A 147 -15.70 4.60 7.94
CA MET A 147 -16.43 5.52 8.82
C MET A 147 -16.78 4.85 10.15
N PRO A 148 -16.79 5.59 11.28
CA PRO A 148 -17.12 5.02 12.59
C PRO A 148 -18.51 4.37 12.64
N GLY A 149 -19.50 4.96 11.96
CA GLY A 149 -20.85 4.38 11.84
C GLY A 149 -20.84 3.04 11.10
N THR A 150 -20.10 2.96 9.99
CA THR A 150 -19.90 1.73 9.20
C THR A 150 -19.17 0.66 10.01
N ALA A 151 -18.11 1.03 10.73
CA ALA A 151 -17.39 0.11 11.62
C ALA A 151 -18.34 -0.47 12.68
N LYS A 152 -19.12 0.37 13.36
CA LYS A 152 -20.10 -0.09 14.35
C LYS A 152 -21.16 -1.01 13.75
N HIS A 153 -21.63 -0.72 12.54
CA HIS A 153 -22.63 -1.53 11.85
C HIS A 153 -22.10 -2.94 11.49
N HIS A 154 -20.84 -3.04 11.09
CA HIS A 154 -20.25 -4.31 10.64
C HIS A 154 -19.51 -5.11 11.73
N ALA A 155 -19.10 -4.46 12.82
CA ALA A 155 -18.31 -5.04 13.92
C ALA A 155 -18.77 -6.44 14.34
N ALA A 156 -20.06 -6.60 14.64
CA ALA A 156 -20.65 -7.87 15.07
C ALA A 156 -20.57 -8.94 13.96
N SER A 157 -20.77 -8.57 12.70
CA SER A 157 -20.80 -9.52 11.58
C SER A 157 -19.44 -10.12 11.22
N ILE A 158 -18.35 -9.47 11.63
CA ILE A 158 -16.98 -9.94 11.41
C ILE A 158 -16.24 -10.24 12.72
N ASN A 159 -16.95 -10.24 13.85
CA ASN A 159 -16.42 -10.53 15.19
C ASN A 159 -15.19 -9.66 15.58
N MET A 160 -15.30 -8.34 15.38
CA MET A 160 -14.26 -7.36 15.71
C MET A 160 -14.86 -6.17 16.47
N SER A 161 -14.04 -5.42 17.20
CA SER A 161 -14.55 -4.25 17.93
C SER A 161 -14.78 -3.05 17.01
N GLY A 162 -13.95 -2.90 15.96
CA GLY A 162 -13.97 -1.71 15.11
C GLY A 162 -13.47 -0.46 15.84
N SER A 163 -12.68 -0.65 16.91
CA SER A 163 -12.04 0.43 17.64
C SER A 163 -11.01 1.18 16.78
N TYR A 164 -10.66 2.39 17.19
CA TYR A 164 -9.72 3.22 16.43
C TYR A 164 -8.33 2.56 16.25
N GLY A 165 -7.82 1.89 17.28
CA GLY A 165 -6.55 1.17 17.18
C GLY A 165 -6.64 -0.04 16.26
N GLU A 166 -7.77 -0.75 16.24
CA GLU A 166 -8.00 -1.84 15.30
C GLU A 166 -8.05 -1.36 13.84
N LEU A 167 -8.74 -0.25 13.58
CA LEU A 167 -8.85 0.30 12.23
C LEU A 167 -7.53 0.85 11.67
N ALA A 168 -6.52 1.08 12.50
CA ALA A 168 -5.17 1.41 12.04
C ALA A 168 -4.39 0.16 11.56
N ARG A 169 -4.82 -1.04 11.95
CA ARG A 169 -4.20 -2.30 11.51
C ARG A 169 -4.70 -2.65 10.10
N PRO A 170 -3.81 -2.79 9.10
CA PRO A 170 -4.20 -3.00 7.71
C PRO A 170 -5.13 -4.20 7.53
N GLU A 171 -4.82 -5.32 8.17
CA GLU A 171 -5.55 -6.59 8.00
C GLU A 171 -6.98 -6.51 8.55
N ILE A 172 -7.20 -5.71 9.60
CA ILE A 172 -8.53 -5.46 10.16
C ILE A 172 -9.28 -4.44 9.30
N ASN A 173 -8.62 -3.35 8.91
CA ASN A 173 -9.23 -2.33 8.06
C ASN A 173 -9.70 -2.92 6.71
N LEU A 174 -8.90 -3.81 6.11
CA LEU A 174 -9.26 -4.59 4.91
C LEU A 174 -10.50 -5.44 5.14
N ALA A 175 -10.64 -6.09 6.30
CA ALA A 175 -11.83 -6.90 6.61
C ALA A 175 -13.11 -6.05 6.70
N PHE A 176 -13.04 -4.88 7.34
CA PHE A 176 -14.15 -3.92 7.37
C PHE A 176 -14.48 -3.37 5.98
N GLY A 177 -13.46 -3.02 5.19
CA GLY A 177 -13.66 -2.49 3.84
C GLY A 177 -14.27 -3.53 2.90
N GLN A 178 -13.80 -4.77 2.93
CA GLN A 178 -14.42 -5.87 2.16
C GLN A 178 -15.88 -6.07 2.55
N ARG A 179 -16.18 -6.12 3.85
CA ARG A 179 -17.56 -6.29 4.32
C ARG A 179 -18.48 -5.16 3.84
N THR A 180 -17.94 -3.95 3.76
CA THR A 180 -18.64 -2.77 3.24
C THR A 180 -18.88 -2.90 1.73
N LEU A 181 -17.88 -3.33 0.96
CA LEU A 181 -18.03 -3.57 -0.49
C LEU A 181 -19.04 -4.68 -0.79
N GLU A 182 -19.06 -5.75 0.00
CA GLU A 182 -20.09 -6.81 -0.08
C GLU A 182 -21.49 -6.22 0.17
N ALA A 183 -21.65 -5.42 1.23
CA ALA A 183 -22.93 -4.80 1.55
C ALA A 183 -23.44 -3.89 0.42
N LEU A 184 -22.55 -3.13 -0.23
CA LEU A 184 -22.88 -2.26 -1.35
C LEU A 184 -23.25 -3.04 -2.62
N LYS A 185 -22.59 -4.17 -2.86
CA LYS A 185 -22.93 -5.08 -3.97
C LYS A 185 -24.33 -5.67 -3.79
N ASP A 186 -24.69 -6.02 -2.57
CA ASP A 186 -25.96 -6.69 -2.25
C ASP A 186 -27.12 -5.69 -2.07
N SER A 187 -26.83 -4.43 -1.73
CA SER A 187 -27.82 -3.35 -1.78
C SER A 187 -28.13 -3.03 -3.24
N GLY A 188 -29.23 -3.57 -3.76
CA GLY A 188 -29.70 -3.23 -5.10
C GLY A 188 -29.73 -1.72 -5.27
N GLY A 189 -29.05 -1.21 -6.31
CA GLY A 189 -29.00 0.21 -6.59
C GLY A 189 -30.40 0.76 -6.76
N THR A 190 -30.80 1.67 -5.88
CA THR A 190 -32.04 2.45 -6.02
C THR A 190 -31.88 3.51 -7.09
#